data_AF-A0A970SL93-F1
#
_entry.id   AF-A0A970SL93-F1
#
_cell.length_a   1.000
_cell.length_b   1.000
_cell.length_c   1.000
_cell.angle_alpha   90.00
_cell.angle_beta   90.00
_cell.angle_gamma   90.00
#
_symmetry.space_group_name_H-M   'P 1'
#
loop_
_entity.id
_entity.type
_entity.pdbx_description
1 polymer ?
#
loop_
_entity_poly.entity_id
_entity_poly.type
_entity_poly.pdbx_seq_one_letter_code
_entity_poly.pdbx_strand_id
1 'polypeptide(L)'
;MPDMFVKLLDIPDDSEIIAKLKEQGINIRRIQPWERSILHRFVTQNFSEGWGDEVMASFSRHPVSCFVATHEKKIVVFGCYETTCKNFFGPTGVSKDYRGKDIGKVLLIECLKALREMGYAYCIIGGVGPADFYAKCCGATLIPDSVPGIYGDGLER
;
A
#
# COMPACT_ATOMS: atom_id res chain seq x y z
N MET A 1 13.87 3.63 -8.83
CA MET A 1 13.05 4.76 -8.35
C MET A 1 13.50 5.09 -6.94
N PRO A 2 13.54 6.37 -6.52
CA PRO A 2 13.95 6.71 -5.15
C PRO A 2 12.91 6.25 -4.13
N ASP A 3 13.32 6.17 -2.88
CA ASP A 3 12.44 5.94 -1.74
C ASP A 3 12.00 7.28 -1.12
N MET A 4 10.89 7.27 -0.38
CA MET A 4 10.43 8.44 0.38
C MET A 4 10.30 8.13 1.87
N PHE A 5 10.60 9.12 2.70
CA PHE A 5 10.43 9.09 4.15
C PHE A 5 9.11 9.74 4.54
N VAL A 6 8.39 9.15 5.49
CA VAL A 6 7.15 9.71 6.05
C VAL A 6 7.17 9.67 7.58
N LYS A 7 6.72 10.76 8.21
CA LYS A 7 6.50 10.82 9.66
C LYS A 7 5.12 10.27 9.99
N LEU A 8 5.04 9.30 10.89
CA LEU A 8 3.78 8.66 11.24
C LEU A 8 3.00 9.41 12.34
N LEU A 9 3.63 10.38 13.01
CA LEU A 9 2.98 11.17 14.07
C LEU A 9 1.90 12.11 13.52
N ASP A 10 2.07 12.60 12.28
CA ASP A 10 1.22 13.61 11.65
C ASP A 10 0.37 13.03 10.50
N ILE A 11 -0.08 11.78 10.64
CA ILE A 11 -0.92 11.13 9.62
C ILE A 11 -2.28 11.84 9.54
N PRO A 12 -2.74 12.25 8.34
CA PRO A 12 -4.03 12.92 8.18
C PRO A 12 -5.21 11.98 8.50
N ASP A 13 -6.31 12.58 8.93
CA ASP A 13 -7.59 11.88 9.06
C ASP A 13 -8.29 11.78 7.69
N ASP A 14 -8.76 10.58 7.36
CA ASP A 14 -9.45 10.22 6.13
C ASP A 14 -10.85 9.62 6.39
N SER A 15 -11.35 9.72 7.64
CA SER A 15 -12.65 9.18 8.06
C SER A 15 -13.82 9.64 7.19
N GLU A 16 -13.84 10.93 6.78
CA GLU A 16 -14.87 11.46 5.87
C GLU A 16 -14.81 10.84 4.46
N ILE A 17 -13.60 10.56 3.96
CA ILE A 17 -13.40 9.95 2.64
C ILE A 17 -13.88 8.50 2.70
N ILE A 18 -13.53 7.78 3.77
CA ILE A 18 -14.00 6.41 4.01
C ILE A 18 -15.53 6.34 4.03
N ALA A 19 -16.20 7.28 4.71
CA ALA A 19 -17.66 7.32 4.75
C ALA A 19 -18.27 7.51 3.36
N LYS A 20 -17.77 8.46 2.56
CA LYS A 20 -18.23 8.71 1.18
C LYS A 20 -17.99 7.51 0.27
N LEU A 21 -16.83 6.86 0.37
CA LEU A 21 -16.52 5.65 -0.39
C LEU A 21 -17.48 4.51 -0.04
N LYS A 22 -17.83 4.36 1.24
CA LYS A 22 -18.79 3.35 1.70
C LYS A 22 -20.18 3.58 1.12
N GLU A 23 -20.65 4.82 1.04
CA GLU A 23 -21.91 5.18 0.36
C GLU A 23 -21.89 4.82 -1.12
N GLN A 24 -20.73 4.86 -1.76
CA GLN A 24 -20.51 4.40 -3.14
C GLN A 24 -20.32 2.88 -3.27
N GLY A 25 -20.55 2.12 -2.20
CA GLY A 25 -20.39 0.66 -2.18
C GLY A 25 -18.93 0.18 -2.20
N ILE A 26 -17.97 1.07 -1.93
CA ILE A 26 -16.55 0.74 -1.81
C ILE A 26 -16.23 0.48 -0.34
N ASN A 27 -15.82 -0.74 -0.02
CA ASN A 27 -15.45 -1.14 1.33
C ASN A 27 -13.94 -1.21 1.47
N ILE A 28 -13.40 -0.62 2.53
CA ILE A 28 -11.97 -0.68 2.86
C ILE A 28 -11.80 -1.54 4.10
N ARG A 29 -10.88 -2.51 4.04
CA ARG A 29 -10.58 -3.40 5.16
C ARG A 29 -9.25 -4.09 5.00
N ARG A 30 -8.74 -4.67 6.09
CA ARG A 30 -7.68 -5.68 6.00
C ARG A 30 -8.16 -6.87 5.18
N ILE A 31 -7.26 -7.41 4.36
CA ILE A 31 -7.57 -8.63 3.61
C ILE A 31 -7.63 -9.83 4.55
N GLN A 32 -8.53 -10.77 4.26
CA GLN A 32 -8.72 -11.95 5.08
C GLN A 32 -7.82 -13.10 4.59
N PRO A 33 -7.33 -13.99 5.47
CA PRO A 33 -6.44 -15.08 5.09
C PRO A 33 -6.98 -15.98 3.97
N TRP A 34 -8.29 -16.24 3.93
CA TRP A 34 -8.94 -17.06 2.90
C TRP A 34 -9.02 -16.38 1.51
N GLU A 35 -8.67 -15.10 1.41
CA GLU A 35 -8.67 -14.34 0.16
C GLU A 35 -7.28 -14.26 -0.48
N ARG A 36 -6.28 -14.96 0.10
CA ARG A 36 -4.89 -14.97 -0.35
C ARG A 36 -4.73 -15.20 -1.86
N SER A 37 -5.33 -16.27 -2.38
CA SER A 37 -5.20 -16.61 -3.80
C SER A 37 -5.91 -15.60 -4.72
N ILE A 38 -6.95 -14.92 -4.22
CA ILE A 38 -7.68 -13.88 -4.95
C ILE A 38 -6.80 -12.64 -5.09
N LEU A 39 -6.14 -12.20 -4.01
CA LEU A 39 -5.20 -11.07 -4.07
C LEU A 39 -4.02 -11.39 -4.98
N HIS A 40 -3.41 -12.57 -4.84
CA HIS A 40 -2.29 -12.97 -5.69
C HIS A 40 -2.64 -12.83 -7.18
N ARG A 41 -3.75 -13.45 -7.62
CA ARG A 41 -4.20 -13.37 -9.01
C ARG A 41 -4.53 -11.95 -9.44
N PHE A 42 -5.18 -11.17 -8.58
CA PHE A 42 -5.46 -9.76 -8.88
C PHE A 42 -4.17 -8.98 -9.15
N VAL A 43 -3.16 -9.14 -8.30
CA VAL A 43 -1.89 -8.41 -8.43
C VAL A 43 -1.12 -8.86 -9.67
N THR A 44 -0.94 -10.16 -9.88
CA THR A 44 -0.17 -10.68 -11.02
C THR A 44 -0.80 -10.36 -12.37
N GLN A 45 -2.13 -10.37 -12.47
CA GLN A 45 -2.85 -10.09 -13.72
C GLN A 45 -2.91 -8.59 -14.08
N ASN A 46 -2.88 -7.70 -13.08
CA ASN A 46 -3.11 -6.27 -13.31
C ASN A 46 -1.84 -5.40 -13.15
N PHE A 47 -0.80 -5.93 -12.49
CA PHE A 47 0.42 -5.19 -12.17
C PHE A 47 1.66 -5.97 -12.61
N SER A 48 2.23 -6.82 -11.75
CA SER A 48 3.41 -7.61 -12.07
C SER A 48 3.47 -8.90 -11.25
N GLU A 49 4.19 -9.89 -11.77
CA GLU A 49 4.48 -11.14 -11.05
C GLU A 49 5.25 -10.87 -9.75
N GLY A 50 6.28 -10.04 -9.81
CA GLY A 50 7.07 -9.68 -8.63
C GLY A 50 6.30 -9.04 -7.49
N TRP A 51 5.32 -8.18 -7.80
CA TRP A 51 4.43 -7.66 -6.76
C TRP A 51 3.49 -8.75 -6.24
N GLY A 52 3.09 -9.71 -7.08
CA GLY A 52 2.38 -10.91 -6.67
C GLY A 52 3.12 -11.68 -5.57
N ASP A 53 4.43 -11.88 -5.74
CA ASP A 53 5.29 -12.51 -4.73
C ASP A 53 5.37 -11.68 -3.44
N GLU A 54 5.63 -10.37 -3.56
CA GLU A 54 5.76 -9.48 -2.41
C GLU A 54 4.47 -9.43 -1.58
N VAL A 55 3.28 -9.37 -2.20
CA VAL A 55 2.03 -9.35 -1.43
C VAL A 55 1.78 -10.65 -0.68
N MET A 56 2.34 -11.79 -1.12
CA MET A 56 2.20 -13.05 -0.38
C MET A 56 2.91 -13.03 0.97
N ALA A 57 3.96 -12.21 1.12
CA ALA A 57 4.63 -12.01 2.39
C ALA A 57 3.68 -11.39 3.44
N SER A 58 2.67 -10.62 3.04
CA SER A 58 1.73 -9.98 3.99
C SER A 58 0.95 -11.00 4.83
N PHE A 59 0.68 -12.18 4.27
CA PHE A 59 -0.03 -13.27 4.92
C PHE A 59 0.81 -14.06 5.93
N SER A 60 2.11 -13.79 6.01
CA SER A 60 2.98 -14.36 7.05
C SER A 60 2.87 -13.64 8.40
N ARG A 61 2.04 -12.57 8.46
CA ARG A 61 1.89 -11.69 9.63
C ARG A 61 0.49 -11.79 10.23
N HIS A 62 0.40 -11.53 11.54
CA HIS A 62 -0.87 -11.47 12.25
C HIS A 62 -0.96 -10.16 13.07
N PRO A 63 -1.89 -9.23 12.75
CA PRO A 63 -2.82 -9.28 11.62
C PRO A 63 -2.09 -9.22 10.26
N VAL A 64 -2.78 -9.63 9.18
CA VAL A 64 -2.26 -9.55 7.80
C VAL A 64 -1.91 -8.11 7.47
N SER A 65 -0.71 -7.89 6.92
CA SER A 65 -0.19 -6.55 6.64
C SER A 65 -0.57 -6.02 5.24
N CYS A 66 -1.84 -6.20 4.89
CA CYS A 66 -2.39 -5.74 3.63
C CYS A 66 -3.83 -5.26 3.81
N PHE A 67 -4.13 -4.09 3.25
CA PHE A 67 -5.48 -3.56 3.10
C PHE A 67 -5.93 -3.66 1.66
N VAL A 68 -7.24 -3.84 1.48
CA VAL A 68 -7.91 -3.84 0.18
C VAL A 68 -9.11 -2.92 0.19
N ALA A 69 -9.37 -2.31 -0.96
CA ALA A 69 -10.67 -1.75 -1.30
C ALA A 69 -11.41 -2.75 -2.18
N THR A 70 -12.69 -2.98 -1.86
CA THR A 70 -13.56 -3.85 -2.65
C THR A 70 -14.79 -3.10 -3.15
N HIS A 71 -15.21 -3.40 -4.37
CA HIS A 71 -16.45 -2.93 -4.98
C HIS A 71 -17.11 -4.11 -5.67
N GLU A 72 -18.43 -4.30 -5.47
CA GLU A 72 -19.17 -5.47 -6.01
C GLU A 72 -18.49 -6.83 -5.74
N LYS A 73 -17.96 -7.02 -4.53
CA LYS A 73 -17.23 -8.24 -4.10
C LYS A 73 -15.93 -8.53 -4.89
N LYS A 74 -15.38 -7.54 -5.60
CA LYS A 74 -14.09 -7.65 -6.29
C LYS A 74 -13.07 -6.72 -5.65
N ILE A 75 -11.81 -7.13 -5.61
CA ILE A 75 -10.70 -6.26 -5.20
C ILE A 75 -10.46 -5.25 -6.33
N VAL A 76 -10.36 -3.97 -5.95
CA VAL A 76 -10.13 -2.87 -6.89
C VAL A 76 -8.86 -2.09 -6.57
N VAL A 77 -8.45 -2.08 -5.30
CA VAL A 77 -7.19 -1.49 -4.84
C VAL A 77 -6.62 -2.39 -3.74
N PHE A 78 -5.29 -2.48 -3.68
CA PHE A 78 -4.57 -3.08 -2.57
C PHE A 78 -3.42 -2.17 -2.12
N GLY A 79 -3.04 -2.27 -0.85
CA GLY A 79 -1.88 -1.61 -0.27
C GLY A 79 -1.27 -2.52 0.79
N CYS A 80 0.02 -2.77 0.68
CA CYS A 80 0.77 -3.60 1.61
C CYS A 80 1.74 -2.76 2.42
N TYR A 81 2.11 -3.29 3.58
CA TYR A 81 3.20 -2.79 4.39
C TYR A 81 3.94 -3.97 5.01
N GLU A 82 5.19 -3.77 5.41
CA GLU A 82 6.03 -4.83 6.01
C GLU A 82 6.17 -6.09 5.11
N THR A 83 6.07 -5.92 3.79
CA THR A 83 6.10 -7.01 2.80
C THR A 83 7.42 -7.08 2.05
N THR A 84 7.84 -5.98 1.43
CA THR A 84 9.10 -5.94 0.66
C THR A 84 10.31 -5.83 1.59
N CYS A 85 10.18 -5.01 2.64
CA CYS A 85 11.16 -4.88 3.72
C CYS A 85 10.45 -4.44 5.00
N LYS A 86 11.13 -4.55 6.16
CA LYS A 86 10.61 -4.02 7.42
C LYS A 86 10.48 -2.50 7.34
N ASN A 87 9.42 -1.97 7.94
CA ASN A 87 9.06 -0.55 8.00
C ASN A 87 8.75 0.09 6.63
N PHE A 88 8.52 -0.73 5.60
CA PHE A 88 8.17 -0.25 4.26
C PHE A 88 6.67 -0.26 4.06
N PHE A 89 6.15 0.78 3.40
CA PHE A 89 4.89 0.76 2.68
C PHE A 89 5.15 0.44 1.20
N GLY A 90 4.37 -0.49 0.66
CA GLY A 90 4.51 -1.01 -0.70
C GLY A 90 4.62 -2.54 -0.71
N PRO A 91 4.18 -3.21 -1.79
CA PRO A 91 3.59 -2.62 -3.00
C PRO A 91 2.16 -2.11 -2.78
N THR A 92 1.69 -1.25 -3.69
CA THR A 92 0.32 -0.72 -3.71
C THR A 92 -0.14 -0.55 -5.15
N GLY A 93 -1.42 -0.76 -5.41
CA GLY A 93 -1.93 -0.68 -6.78
C GLY A 93 -3.43 -0.40 -6.84
N VAL A 94 -3.79 0.56 -7.71
CA VAL A 94 -5.16 0.99 -7.99
C VAL A 94 -5.55 0.53 -9.41
N SER A 95 -6.63 -0.25 -9.51
CA SER A 95 -7.21 -0.61 -10.81
C SER A 95 -7.56 0.64 -11.62
N LYS A 96 -7.38 0.58 -12.94
CA LYS A 96 -7.48 1.76 -13.84
C LYS A 96 -8.80 2.52 -13.68
N ASP A 97 -9.92 1.81 -13.55
CA ASP A 97 -11.27 2.38 -13.43
C ASP A 97 -11.57 3.03 -12.06
N TYR A 98 -10.65 2.87 -11.11
CA TYR A 98 -10.78 3.35 -9.73
C TYR A 98 -9.73 4.41 -9.37
N ARG A 99 -8.91 4.84 -10.34
CA ARG A 99 -7.96 5.96 -10.18
C ARG A 99 -8.72 7.28 -10.08
N GLY A 100 -8.13 8.24 -9.37
CA GLY A 100 -8.72 9.58 -9.20
C GLY A 100 -9.92 9.65 -8.22
N LYS A 101 -10.20 8.57 -7.47
CA LYS A 101 -11.29 8.51 -6.48
C LYS A 101 -10.79 8.54 -5.02
N ASP A 102 -9.54 8.94 -4.79
CA ASP A 102 -8.86 8.94 -3.48
C ASP A 102 -8.77 7.59 -2.73
N ILE A 103 -9.21 6.48 -3.33
CA ILE A 103 -9.15 5.15 -2.71
C ILE A 103 -7.70 4.74 -2.39
N GLY A 104 -6.77 5.02 -3.32
CA GLY A 104 -5.34 4.75 -3.11
C GLY A 104 -4.75 5.58 -1.96
N LYS A 105 -5.22 6.83 -1.78
CA LYS A 105 -4.82 7.67 -0.64
C LYS A 105 -5.29 7.04 0.66
N VAL A 106 -6.55 6.62 0.74
CA VAL A 106 -7.10 5.99 1.95
C VAL A 106 -6.33 4.71 2.30
N LEU A 107 -6.02 3.84 1.33
CA LEU A 107 -5.24 2.63 1.63
C LEU A 107 -3.80 2.94 2.09
N LEU A 108 -3.18 3.98 1.53
CA LEU A 108 -1.89 4.48 2.03
C LEU A 108 -2.03 4.87 3.51
N ILE A 109 -2.99 5.72 3.84
CA ILE A 109 -3.20 6.23 5.21
C ILE A 109 -3.49 5.08 6.19
N GLU A 110 -4.35 4.13 5.84
CA GLU A 110 -4.64 2.95 6.67
C GLU A 110 -3.40 2.07 6.92
N CYS A 111 -2.52 1.92 5.92
CA CYS A 111 -1.25 1.22 6.11
C CYS A 111 -0.30 1.99 7.03
N LEU A 112 -0.21 3.32 6.89
CA LEU A 112 0.62 4.16 7.76
C LEU A 112 0.12 4.15 9.21
N LYS A 113 -1.20 4.19 9.42
CA LYS A 113 -1.82 4.03 10.76
C LYS A 113 -1.45 2.68 11.36
N ALA A 114 -1.52 1.59 10.57
CA ALA A 114 -1.14 0.26 11.04
C ALA A 114 0.35 0.16 11.41
N LEU A 115 1.25 0.79 10.65
CA LEU A 115 2.68 0.88 11.01
C LEU A 115 2.87 1.65 12.32
N ARG A 116 2.13 2.75 12.51
CA ARG A 116 2.16 3.51 13.77
C ARG A 116 1.68 2.66 14.95
N GLU A 117 0.59 1.92 14.79
CA GLU A 117 0.07 1.00 15.81
C GLU A 117 1.07 -0.10 16.19
N MET A 118 1.94 -0.50 15.26
CA MET A 118 3.04 -1.43 15.52
C MET A 118 4.23 -0.81 16.28
N GLY A 119 4.20 0.49 16.55
CA GLY A 119 5.24 1.20 17.29
C GLY A 119 6.28 1.92 16.44
N TYR A 120 6.08 2.02 15.12
CA TYR A 120 6.95 2.84 14.27
C TYR A 120 6.61 4.32 14.40
N ALA A 121 7.62 5.18 14.48
CA ALA A 121 7.48 6.63 14.43
C ALA A 121 7.59 7.19 12.99
N TYR A 122 8.25 6.43 12.11
CA TYR A 122 8.55 6.80 10.73
C TYR A 122 8.40 5.59 9.83
N CYS A 123 8.13 5.80 8.55
CA CYS A 123 8.04 4.75 7.53
C CYS A 123 8.80 5.15 6.27
N ILE A 124 9.21 4.14 5.50
CA ILE A 124 9.77 4.30 4.15
C ILE A 124 8.70 3.87 3.13
N ILE A 125 8.48 4.67 2.10
CA ILE A 125 7.68 4.31 0.94
C ILE A 125 8.67 3.89 -0.15
N GLY A 126 8.68 2.59 -0.47
CA GLY A 126 9.68 2.00 -1.36
C GLY A 126 9.38 2.26 -2.83
N GLY A 127 10.42 2.59 -3.61
CA GLY A 127 10.38 2.64 -5.08
C GLY A 127 9.25 3.52 -5.63
N VAL A 128 9.27 4.81 -5.33
CA VAL A 128 8.08 5.67 -5.52
C VAL A 128 7.83 6.06 -6.97
N GLY A 129 6.56 6.03 -7.36
CA GLY A 129 6.06 6.56 -8.62
C GLY A 129 4.54 6.72 -8.60
N PRO A 130 3.98 7.95 -8.63
CA PRO A 130 4.65 9.26 -8.61
C PRO A 130 4.93 9.80 -7.18
N ALA A 131 6.07 10.47 -6.98
CA ALA A 131 6.46 11.04 -5.68
C ALA A 131 5.49 12.12 -5.16
N ASP A 132 4.99 12.98 -6.07
CA ASP A 132 4.05 14.06 -5.74
C ASP A 132 2.76 13.56 -5.08
N PHE A 133 2.32 12.35 -5.41
CA PHE A 133 1.15 11.74 -4.78
C PHE A 133 1.39 11.56 -3.28
N TYR A 134 2.52 10.96 -2.89
CA TYR A 134 2.86 10.71 -1.49
C TYR A 134 3.16 12.00 -0.74
N ALA A 135 3.86 12.96 -1.36
CA ALA A 135 4.10 14.27 -0.78
C ALA A 135 2.79 14.98 -0.42
N LYS A 136 1.79 14.98 -1.33
CA LYS A 136 0.47 15.58 -1.10
C LYS A 136 -0.37 14.81 -0.10
N CYS A 137 -0.30 13.48 -0.10
CA CYS A 137 -1.17 12.65 0.71
C CYS A 137 -0.73 12.55 2.18
N CYS A 138 0.57 12.49 2.46
CA CYS A 138 1.08 12.25 3.80
C CYS A 138 2.36 13.04 4.15
N GLY A 139 2.71 14.06 3.36
CA GLY A 139 3.90 14.88 3.62
C GLY A 139 5.21 14.13 3.43
N ALA A 140 5.21 13.04 2.64
CA ALA A 140 6.41 12.27 2.40
C ALA A 140 7.48 13.09 1.66
N THR A 141 8.75 12.87 1.99
CA THR A 141 9.91 13.55 1.37
C THR A 141 10.85 12.53 0.75
N LEU A 142 11.50 12.88 -0.36
CA LEU A 142 12.52 12.00 -0.97
C LEU A 142 13.66 11.71 0.01
N ILE A 143 14.14 10.47 0.00
CA ILE A 143 15.37 10.07 0.69
C ILE A 143 16.53 10.27 -0.29
N PRO A 144 17.50 11.16 0.01
CA PRO A 144 18.69 11.34 -0.84
C PRO A 144 19.45 10.03 -1.02
N ASP A 145 20.03 9.84 -2.20
CA ASP A 145 20.90 8.70 -2.53
C ASP A 145 20.28 7.31 -2.30
N SER A 146 18.94 7.21 -2.34
CA SER A 146 18.18 5.97 -2.13
C SER A 146 18.06 5.08 -3.39
N VAL A 147 18.84 5.32 -4.44
CA VAL A 147 18.80 4.53 -5.68
C VAL A 147 20.11 3.74 -5.81
N PRO A 148 20.09 2.41 -6.02
CA PRO A 148 18.92 1.56 -6.33
C PRO A 148 18.09 1.13 -5.11
N GLY A 149 18.48 1.54 -3.90
CA GLY A 149 17.80 1.19 -2.65
C GLY A 149 18.01 -0.27 -2.30
N ILE A 150 16.98 -0.94 -1.77
CA ILE A 150 17.02 -2.37 -1.42
C ILE A 150 17.06 -3.31 -2.64
N TYR A 151 16.96 -2.78 -3.86
CA TYR A 151 16.82 -3.55 -5.10
C TYR A 151 18.12 -3.71 -5.90
N GLY A 152 19.28 -3.40 -5.30
CA GLY A 152 20.57 -3.36 -6.00
C GLY A 152 21.09 -4.71 -6.51
N ASP A 153 20.76 -5.82 -5.86
CA ASP A 153 21.21 -7.19 -6.18
C ASP A 153 20.02 -8.10 -6.49
N GLY A 154 19.14 -7.64 -7.39
CA GLY A 154 17.94 -8.38 -7.80
C GLY A 154 18.25 -9.50 -8.79
N LEU A 155 17.49 -10.60 -8.73
CA LEU A 155 17.54 -11.68 -9.71
C LEU A 155 16.87 -11.27 -11.04
N GLU A 156 17.32 -11.86 -12.14
CA GLU A 156 16.65 -11.75 -13.45
C GLU A 156 15.25 -12.38 -13.40
N ARG A 157 14.28 -11.76 -14.07
CA ARG A 157 12.87 -12.17 -14.13
C ARG A 157 12.40 -12.25 -15.58
#